data_AF-A0AB37UB55-F1
#
_entry.id   AF-A0AB37UB55-F1
#
_cell.length_a   1.000
_cell.length_b   1.000
_cell.length_c   1.000
_cell.angle_alpha   90.00
_cell.angle_beta   90.00
_cell.angle_gamma   90.00
#
_symmetry.space_group_name_H-M   'P 1'
#
loop_
_entity.id
_entity.type
_entity.pdbx_description
1 polymer ?
#
loop_
_entity_poly.entity_id
_entity_poly.type
_entity_poly.pdbx_seq_one_letter_code
_entity_poly.pdbx_strand_id
1 'polypeptide(L)' 'MKSSVTKTFRKQLDRLPASVREQAEKAYELWRGDPYHNSLQFKRVSVNANQFILFV' A
#
# COMPACT_ATOMS: atom_id res chain seq x y z
N MET A 1 5.92 12.25 0.11
CA MET A 1 6.44 11.13 0.94
C MET A 1 7.26 10.19 0.06
N LYS A 2 8.37 9.63 0.56
CA LYS A 2 9.10 8.55 -0.13
C LYS A 2 8.44 7.21 0.24
N SER A 3 7.59 6.67 -0.63
CA SER A 3 7.17 5.26 -0.52
C SER A 3 8.34 4.38 -0.97
N SER A 4 8.69 3.38 -0.16
CA SER A 4 9.71 2.38 -0.51
C SER A 4 9.06 1.02 -0.57
N VAL A 5 9.07 0.43 -1.77
CA VAL A 5 8.53 -0.90 -2.01
C VAL A 5 9.68 -1.90 -1.97
N THR A 6 9.60 -2.91 -1.11
CA THR A 6 10.62 -3.97 -1.05
C THR A 6 10.41 -4.99 -2.18
N LYS A 7 11.48 -5.65 -2.61
CA LYS A 7 11.40 -6.75 -3.58
C LYS A 7 10.49 -7.89 -3.07
N THR A 8 10.51 -8.13 -1.76
CA THR A 8 9.67 -9.12 -1.10
C THR A 8 8.19 -8.75 -1.18
N PHE A 9 7.84 -7.47 -1.01
CA PHE A 9 6.47 -7.00 -1.17
C PHE A 9 5.95 -7.25 -2.59
N ARG A 10 6.74 -6.90 -3.63
CA ARG A 10 6.36 -7.15 -5.03
C ARG A 10 6.09 -8.63 -5.31
N LYS A 11 6.96 -9.53 -4.84
CA LYS A 11 6.75 -10.98 -5.00
C LYS A 11 5.50 -11.49 -4.31
N GLN A 12 5.12 -10.91 -3.18
CA GLN A 12 3.89 -11.29 -2.48
C GLN A 12 2.65 -10.73 -3.19
N LEU A 13 2.71 -9.48 -3.65
CA LEU A 13 1.65 -8.84 -4.43
C LEU A 13 1.36 -9.60 -5.73
N ASP A 14 2.38 -10.03 -6.47
CA ASP A 14 2.22 -10.80 -7.71
C ASP A 14 1.51 -12.15 -7.48
N ARG A 15 1.69 -12.75 -6.30
CA ARG A 15 1.05 -14.01 -5.90
C ARG A 15 -0.42 -13.86 -5.51
N LEU A 16 -0.89 -12.62 -5.31
CA LEU A 16 -2.30 -12.38 -4.97
C LEU A 16 -3.20 -12.47 -6.21
N PRO A 17 -4.49 -12.75 -6.01
CA PRO A 17 -5.47 -12.73 -7.09
C PRO A 17 -5.51 -11.39 -7.82
N ALA A 18 -5.82 -11.41 -9.12
CA ALA A 18 -5.85 -10.22 -9.96
C ALA A 18 -6.74 -9.10 -9.39
N SER A 19 -7.90 -9.46 -8.83
CA SER A 19 -8.82 -8.52 -8.18
C SER A 19 -8.18 -7.73 -7.02
N VAL A 20 -7.34 -8.39 -6.23
CA VAL A 20 -6.64 -7.77 -5.10
C VAL A 20 -5.50 -6.87 -5.61
N ARG A 21 -4.82 -7.26 -6.69
CA ARG A 21 -3.79 -6.41 -7.32
C ARG A 21 -4.39 -5.14 -7.93
N GLU A 22 -5.53 -5.25 -8.61
CA GLU A 22 -6.23 -4.09 -9.18
C GLU A 22 -6.71 -3.12 -8.09
N GLN A 23 -7.23 -3.64 -6.97
CA GLN A 23 -7.56 -2.81 -5.82
C GLN A 23 -6.32 -2.11 -5.28
N ALA A 24 -5.16 -2.78 -5.27
CA ALA A 24 -3.92 -2.22 -4.75
C ALA A 24 -3.37 -1.11 -5.62
N GLU A 25 -3.46 -1.27 -6.94
CA GLU A 25 -3.11 -0.25 -7.92
C GLU A 25 -4.03 0.97 -7.78
N LYS A 26 -5.35 0.78 -7.71
CA LYS A 26 -6.31 1.88 -7.51
C LYS A 26 -6.08 2.66 -6.21
N ALA A 27 -5.81 1.95 -5.12
CA ALA A 27 -5.50 2.60 -3.85
C ALA A 27 -4.17 3.38 -3.90
N TYR A 28 -3.17 2.86 -4.62
CA TYR A 28 -1.90 3.55 -4.83
C TYR A 28 -2.04 4.78 -5.72
N GLU A 29 -2.86 4.71 -6.78
CA GLU A 29 -3.20 5.86 -7.63
C GLU A 29 -3.93 6.95 -6.85
N LEU A 30 -4.90 6.57 -6.02
CA LEU A 30 -5.61 7.49 -5.13
C LEU A 30 -4.64 8.16 -4.16
N TRP A 31 -3.74 7.39 -3.53
CA TRP A 31 -2.71 7.93 -2.64
C TRP A 31 -1.73 8.87 -3.35
N ARG A 32 -1.39 8.59 -4.62
CA ARG A 32 -0.52 9.45 -5.44
C ARG A 32 -1.15 10.81 -5.72
N GLY A 33 -2.48 10.86 -5.90
CA GLY A 33 -3.23 12.09 -6.12
C GLY A 33 -3.56 12.84 -4.83
N ASP A 34 -4.04 12.11 -3.82
CA ASP A 34 -4.40 12.63 -2.50
C ASP A 34 -3.90 11.69 -1.39
N PRO A 35 -2.71 11.96 -0.83
CA PRO A 35 -2.13 11.15 0.23
C PRO A 35 -2.93 11.15 1.54
N TYR A 36 -3.83 12.12 1.73
CA TYR A 36 -4.60 12.32 2.96
C TYR A 36 -6.08 11.99 2.77
N HIS A 37 -6.44 11.33 1.66
CA HIS A 37 -7.82 10.95 1.38
C HIS A 37 -8.39 10.07 2.50
N ASN A 38 -9.56 10.41 3.05
CA ASN A 38 -10.17 9.71 4.20
C ASN A 38 -10.48 8.23 3.93
N SER A 39 -10.61 7.83 2.66
CA SER A 39 -10.80 6.43 2.27
C SER A 39 -9.50 5.61 2.33
N LEU A 40 -8.33 6.24 2.40
CA LEU A 40 -7.05 5.56 2.57
C LEU A 40 -6.82 5.29 4.06
N GLN A 41 -7.20 4.11 4.51
CA GLN A 41 -7.00 3.68 5.89
C GLN A 41 -5.59 3.11 6.08
N PHE A 42 -4.66 3.96 6.53
CA PHE A 42 -3.31 3.50 6.89
C PHE A 42 -3.34 2.79 8.25
N LYS A 43 -3.11 1.47 8.25
CA LYS A 43 -2.84 0.74 9.48
C LYS A 43 -1.34 0.77 9.76
N ARG A 44 -0.95 1.33 10.91
CA ARG A 44 0.44 1.28 11.38
C ARG A 44 0.75 -0.14 11.85
N VAL A 45 1.70 -0.81 11.20
CA VAL A 45 1.96 -2.25 11.41
C VAL A 45 3.15 -2.50 12.33
N SER A 46 3.91 -1.47 12.71
CA SER A 46 4.97 -1.59 13.71
C SER A 46 5.16 -0.32 14.54
N VAL A 47 5.50 -0.50 15.82
CA VAL A 47 5.81 0.58 16.77
C VAL A 47 7.30 1.00 16.68
N ASN A 48 8.17 0.13 16.13
CA ASN A 48 9.62 0.32 16.11
C ASN A 48 10.21 0.67 14.73
N ALA A 49 9.42 0.57 13.66
CA ALA A 49 9.82 1.03 12.34
C ALA A 49 8.72 1.94 11.82
N ASN A 50 9.10 3.12 11.32
CA ASN A 50 8.22 4.11 10.70
C ASN A 50 7.72 3.59 9.33
N GLN A 51 7.05 2.44 9.35
CA GLN A 51 6.55 1.69 8.21
C GLN A 51 5.03 1.69 8.26
N PHE A 52 4.45 2.56 7.45
CA PHE A 52 3.03 2.53 7.14
C PHE A 52 2.85 1.53 6.00
N ILE A 53 2.03 0.50 6.24
CA ILE A 53 1.59 -0.39 5.17
C ILE A 53 0.23 0.14 4.74
N LEU A 54 0.13 0.50 3.46
CA LEU A 54 -1.16 0.71 2.83
C LEU A 54 -1.82 -0.68 2.81
N PHE A 55 -2.74 -0.92 3.74
CA PHE A 55 -3.64 -2.06 3.61
C PHE A 55 -4.61 -1.70 2.49
N VAL A 56 -4.46 -2.44 1.41
CA VAL A 56 -5.45 -2.59 0.35
C VAL A 56 -6.28 -3.79 0.75
#